data_AF-A0AAE6KDZ9-F1
#
_entry.id   AF-A0AAE6KDZ9-F1
#
_cell.length_a   1.000
_cell.length_b   1.000
_cell.length_c   1.000
_cell.angle_alpha   90.00
_cell.angle_beta   90.00
_cell.angle_gamma   90.00
#
_symmetry.space_group_name_H-M   'P 1'
#
loop_
_entity.id
_entity.type
_entity.pdbx_description
1 polymer ?
#
loop_
_entity_poly.entity_id
_entity_poly.type
_entity_poly.pdbx_seq_one_letter_code
_entity_poly.pdbx_strand_id
1 'polypeptide(L)'
;MFNNLLLGFSDPSQGYSQNLSNDYGGGAITQISTIMSPIVHMSFVLAIFFWGKLKFLQKWIVFLYIFVESGQSIIKGTNFGLFKIAMILVTVLLINKNMKLTNSQKKSFIARFAPLIIFFVIFYFFFSISSRMNYQAVPGTIFNLSVDLNNFFIKYLPVGISIPLLLGISYLSQGFYGFQIATTHDFTTTYFFGSGRFLLSIPERLFGIDLWERTFQSKMEAVWDSRVNWHTAFTWIANDISFLGVAIYLVIIGLMFMLIFNDVRKNQNPLAIVVLPIYIIMLVFMPLNNVVFDNPLLFMPFFVLNSLWILDKIFFKEIND
;
A
#
# COMPACT_ATOMS: atom_id res chain seq x y z
N MET A 1 -20.86 -10.71 -9.38
CA MET A 1 -19.41 -10.82 -9.07
C MET A 1 -18.61 -11.39 -10.24
N PHE A 2 -18.95 -12.56 -10.79
CA PHE A 2 -18.20 -13.16 -11.90
C PHE A 2 -18.12 -12.28 -13.15
N ASN A 3 -19.25 -11.70 -13.60
CA ASN A 3 -19.25 -10.77 -14.75
C ASN A 3 -18.39 -9.52 -14.50
N ASN A 4 -18.45 -8.95 -13.29
CA ASN A 4 -17.63 -7.79 -12.93
C ASN A 4 -16.14 -8.15 -12.87
N LEU A 5 -15.81 -9.38 -12.48
CA LEU A 5 -14.45 -9.88 -12.45
C LEU A 5 -13.92 -10.10 -13.88
N LEU A 6 -14.73 -10.67 -14.78
CA LEU A 6 -14.41 -10.75 -16.21
C LEU A 6 -14.18 -9.37 -16.81
N LEU A 7 -15.06 -8.40 -16.50
CA LEU A 7 -14.90 -7.01 -16.92
C LEU A 7 -13.61 -6.40 -16.37
N GLY A 8 -13.28 -6.61 -15.09
CA GLY A 8 -12.02 -6.13 -14.51
C GLY A 8 -10.76 -6.77 -15.10
N PHE A 9 -10.88 -7.94 -15.73
CA PHE A 9 -9.79 -8.55 -16.52
C PHE A 9 -9.73 -8.05 -17.96
N SER A 10 -10.88 -7.76 -18.59
CA SER A 10 -10.92 -7.31 -19.99
C SER A 10 -10.71 -5.81 -20.14
N ASP A 11 -11.25 -5.02 -19.22
CA ASP A 11 -11.20 -3.56 -19.21
C ASP A 11 -11.07 -3.00 -17.77
N PRO A 12 -9.85 -3.01 -17.22
CA PRO A 12 -9.55 -2.39 -15.92
C PRO A 12 -9.87 -0.89 -15.85
N SER A 13 -9.94 -0.18 -16.99
CA SER A 13 -10.16 1.27 -17.05
C SER A 13 -11.56 1.66 -16.58
N GLN A 14 -12.57 0.88 -16.98
CA GLN A 14 -13.95 1.10 -16.58
C GLN A 14 -14.12 1.01 -15.05
N GLY A 15 -13.56 -0.05 -14.45
CA GLY A 15 -13.61 -0.24 -13.00
C GLY A 15 -12.88 0.88 -12.24
N TYR A 16 -11.73 1.32 -12.75
CA TYR A 16 -10.97 2.43 -12.17
C TYR A 16 -11.73 3.75 -12.22
N SER A 17 -12.34 4.07 -13.35
CA SER A 17 -13.11 5.31 -13.54
C SER A 17 -14.34 5.37 -12.62
N GLN A 18 -15.07 4.26 -12.48
CA GLN A 18 -16.17 4.15 -11.52
C GLN A 18 -15.70 4.31 -10.06
N ASN A 19 -14.53 3.76 -9.74
CA ASN A 19 -13.95 3.88 -8.41
C ASN A 19 -13.50 5.31 -8.09
N LEU A 20 -13.03 6.08 -9.09
CA LEU A 20 -12.71 7.50 -8.94
C LEU A 20 -13.94 8.40 -8.74
N SER A 21 -15.07 8.05 -9.38
CA SER A 21 -16.31 8.83 -9.29
C SER A 21 -17.11 8.56 -8.02
N ASN A 22 -16.87 7.44 -7.34
CA ASN A 22 -17.56 7.12 -6.09
C ASN A 22 -16.90 7.85 -4.92
N ASP A 23 -17.69 8.64 -4.18
CA ASP A 23 -17.23 9.19 -2.91
C ASP A 23 -16.85 8.06 -1.95
N TYR A 24 -15.80 8.27 -1.15
CA TYR A 24 -15.26 7.31 -0.19
C TYR A 24 -16.19 7.12 1.04
N GLY A 25 -17.46 6.80 0.81
CA GLY A 25 -18.45 6.49 1.84
C GLY A 25 -18.35 5.02 2.25
N GLY A 26 -17.63 4.74 3.34
CA GLY A 26 -17.59 3.40 3.91
C GLY A 26 -18.88 3.06 4.66
N GLY A 27 -19.72 2.18 4.10
CA GLY A 27 -20.89 1.63 4.78
C GLY A 27 -20.52 0.75 5.98
N ALA A 28 -21.53 0.24 6.71
CA ALA A 28 -21.34 -0.59 7.91
C ALA A 28 -20.39 -1.77 7.70
N ILE A 29 -20.41 -2.40 6.53
CA ILE A 29 -19.49 -3.50 6.16
C ILE A 29 -18.03 -3.03 6.17
N THR A 30 -17.74 -1.85 5.64
CA THR A 30 -16.38 -1.28 5.64
C THR A 30 -15.92 -0.99 7.07
N GLN A 31 -16.80 -0.49 7.94
CA GLN A 31 -16.48 -0.22 9.34
C GLN A 31 -16.17 -1.52 10.11
N ILE A 32 -17.01 -2.55 9.96
CA ILE A 32 -16.76 -3.87 10.56
C ILE A 32 -15.44 -4.45 10.04
N SER A 33 -15.20 -4.36 8.72
CA SER A 33 -13.95 -4.83 8.11
C SER A 33 -12.73 -4.08 8.64
N THR A 34 -12.88 -2.77 8.90
CA THR A 34 -11.84 -1.91 9.48
C THR A 34 -11.48 -2.37 10.88
N ILE A 35 -12.46 -2.62 11.74
CA ILE A 35 -12.24 -3.10 13.10
C ILE A 35 -11.65 -4.51 13.10
N MET A 36 -12.10 -5.39 12.21
CA MET A 36 -11.62 -6.78 12.11
C MET A 36 -10.27 -6.92 11.40
N SER A 37 -9.82 -5.88 10.68
CA SER A 37 -8.62 -5.95 9.85
C SER A 37 -7.34 -6.34 10.59
N PRO A 38 -7.07 -5.97 11.87
CA PRO A 38 -5.87 -6.44 12.58
C PRO A 38 -5.85 -7.96 12.73
N ILE A 39 -7.01 -8.57 13.02
CA ILE A 39 -7.15 -10.02 13.18
C ILE A 39 -6.98 -10.71 11.83
N VAL A 40 -7.59 -10.17 10.77
CA VAL A 40 -7.47 -10.71 9.41
C VAL A 40 -6.01 -10.65 8.94
N HIS A 41 -5.35 -9.51 9.11
CA HIS A 41 -3.94 -9.34 8.76
C HIS A 41 -3.03 -10.30 9.53
N MET A 42 -3.19 -10.36 10.86
CA MET A 42 -2.43 -11.29 11.71
C MET A 42 -2.64 -12.74 11.27
N SER A 43 -3.88 -13.16 11.07
CA SER A 43 -4.23 -14.51 10.65
C SER A 43 -3.61 -14.85 9.30
N PHE A 44 -3.66 -13.93 8.33
CA PHE A 44 -3.10 -14.13 7.01
C PHE A 44 -1.57 -14.27 7.03
N VAL A 45 -0.87 -13.36 7.73
CA VAL A 45 0.59 -13.41 7.85
C VAL A 45 1.04 -14.70 8.55
N LEU A 46 0.42 -15.05 9.68
CA LEU A 46 0.76 -16.28 10.42
C LEU A 46 0.41 -17.55 9.65
N ALA A 47 -0.67 -17.55 8.86
CA ALA A 47 -1.02 -18.69 8.02
C ALA A 47 0.02 -18.93 6.91
N ILE A 48 0.54 -17.87 6.29
CA ILE A 48 1.65 -17.99 5.34
C ILE A 48 2.92 -18.45 6.05
N PHE A 49 3.21 -17.88 7.22
CA PHE A 49 4.40 -18.21 8.01
C PHE A 49 4.41 -19.69 8.41
N PHE A 50 3.30 -20.19 8.97
CA PHE A 50 3.13 -21.58 9.42
C PHE A 50 2.50 -22.51 8.37
N TRP A 51 2.63 -22.21 7.06
CA TRP A 51 1.95 -22.94 5.98
C TRP A 51 2.07 -24.46 6.05
N GLY A 52 3.24 -24.98 6.43
CA GLY A 52 3.50 -26.41 6.57
C GLY A 52 2.69 -27.10 7.66
N LYS A 53 2.25 -26.36 8.68
CA LYS A 53 1.47 -26.86 9.82
C LYS A 53 -0.05 -26.72 9.63
N LEU A 54 -0.50 -26.02 8.59
CA LEU A 54 -1.92 -25.82 8.33
C LEU A 54 -2.62 -27.08 7.81
N LYS A 55 -3.83 -27.31 8.30
CA LYS A 55 -4.78 -28.28 7.75
C LYS A 55 -5.26 -27.86 6.36
N PHE A 56 -5.81 -28.80 5.60
CA PHE A 56 -6.33 -28.54 4.26
C PHE A 56 -7.37 -27.40 4.22
N LEU A 57 -8.35 -27.42 5.13
CA LEU A 57 -9.37 -26.36 5.22
C LEU A 57 -8.77 -24.99 5.50
N GLN A 58 -7.76 -24.90 6.36
CA GLN A 58 -7.08 -23.65 6.68
C GLN A 58 -6.33 -23.11 5.45
N LYS A 59 -5.68 -23.98 4.67
CA LYS A 59 -5.04 -23.59 3.41
C LYS A 59 -6.05 -23.07 2.40
N TRP A 60 -7.22 -23.71 2.29
CA TRP A 60 -8.30 -23.22 1.43
C TRP A 60 -8.82 -21.85 1.83
N ILE A 61 -8.97 -21.58 3.12
CA ILE A 61 -9.37 -20.25 3.60
C ILE A 61 -8.36 -19.19 3.17
N VAL A 62 -7.05 -19.47 3.26
CA VAL A 62 -5.99 -18.55 2.79
C VAL A 62 -6.09 -18.33 1.28
N PHE A 63 -6.30 -19.38 0.49
CA PHE A 63 -6.48 -19.25 -0.96
C PHE A 63 -7.73 -18.44 -1.30
N LEU A 64 -8.84 -18.67 -0.61
CA LEU A 64 -10.06 -17.91 -0.79
C LEU A 64 -9.85 -16.43 -0.46
N TYR A 65 -9.13 -16.12 0.63
CA TYR A 65 -8.77 -14.76 0.98
C TYR A 65 -7.95 -14.07 -0.12
N ILE A 66 -6.89 -14.73 -0.61
CA ILE A 66 -6.06 -14.22 -1.72
C ILE A 66 -6.92 -13.97 -2.96
N PHE A 67 -7.82 -14.91 -3.30
CA PHE A 67 -8.70 -14.81 -4.45
C PHE A 67 -9.68 -13.64 -4.32
N VAL A 68 -10.33 -13.49 -3.17
CA VAL A 68 -11.29 -12.40 -2.92
C VAL A 68 -10.59 -11.04 -2.95
N GLU A 69 -9.47 -10.89 -2.27
CA GLU A 69 -8.72 -9.62 -2.20
C GLU A 69 -8.13 -9.23 -3.58
N SER A 70 -7.60 -10.20 -4.32
CA SER A 70 -7.13 -9.99 -5.69
C SER A 70 -8.29 -9.63 -6.62
N GLY A 71 -9.40 -10.38 -6.54
CA GLY A 71 -10.60 -10.15 -7.33
C GLY A 71 -11.21 -8.77 -7.08
N GLN A 72 -11.29 -8.32 -5.82
CA GLN A 72 -11.74 -6.97 -5.50
C GLN A 72 -10.84 -5.88 -6.09
N SER A 73 -9.52 -6.08 -6.05
CA SER A 73 -8.56 -5.14 -6.61
C SER A 73 -8.74 -5.01 -8.13
N ILE A 74 -8.88 -6.16 -8.80
CA ILE A 74 -9.10 -6.28 -10.25
C ILE A 74 -10.44 -5.64 -10.66
N ILE A 75 -11.52 -5.91 -9.91
CA ILE A 75 -12.84 -5.30 -10.16
C ILE A 75 -12.78 -3.77 -10.03
N LYS A 76 -12.06 -3.26 -9.02
CA LYS A 76 -11.87 -1.81 -8.84
C LYS A 76 -10.91 -1.20 -9.86
N GLY A 77 -10.27 -2.00 -10.71
CA GLY A 77 -9.21 -1.55 -11.61
C GLY A 77 -7.98 -1.04 -10.86
N THR A 78 -7.77 -1.44 -9.61
CA THR A 78 -6.64 -1.00 -8.78
C THR A 78 -5.61 -2.11 -8.60
N ASN A 79 -4.33 -1.75 -8.55
CA ASN A 79 -3.25 -2.72 -8.38
C ASN A 79 -2.84 -2.92 -6.90
N PHE A 80 -3.40 -2.12 -5.99
CA PHE A 80 -2.93 -2.04 -4.61
C PHE A 80 -3.04 -3.36 -3.85
N GLY A 81 -4.19 -4.04 -3.88
CA GLY A 81 -4.35 -5.29 -3.13
C GLY A 81 -3.46 -6.43 -3.67
N LEU A 82 -3.18 -6.43 -4.98
CA LEU A 82 -2.22 -7.37 -5.58
C LEU A 82 -0.80 -7.13 -5.07
N PHE A 83 -0.34 -5.87 -5.06
CA PHE A 83 0.96 -5.51 -4.48
C PHE A 83 1.03 -5.82 -2.98
N LYS A 84 -0.03 -5.53 -2.23
CA LYS A 84 -0.13 -5.84 -0.79
C LYS A 84 0.09 -7.33 -0.54
N ILE A 85 -0.63 -8.20 -1.24
CA ILE A 85 -0.48 -9.66 -1.12
C ILE A 85 0.94 -10.08 -1.47
N ALA A 86 1.47 -9.61 -2.60
CA ALA A 86 2.82 -9.98 -3.05
C ALA A 86 3.89 -9.57 -2.05
N MET A 87 3.84 -8.35 -1.51
CA MET A 87 4.79 -7.88 -0.50
C MET A 87 4.70 -8.68 0.80
N ILE A 88 3.50 -9.02 1.26
CA ILE A 88 3.32 -9.88 2.44
C ILE A 88 3.95 -11.26 2.19
N LEU A 89 3.62 -11.89 1.06
CA LEU A 89 4.17 -13.20 0.69
C LEU A 89 5.69 -13.17 0.63
N VAL A 90 6.28 -12.22 -0.08
CA VAL A 90 7.74 -12.08 -0.22
C VAL A 90 8.38 -11.87 1.14
N THR A 91 7.85 -10.95 1.95
CA THR A 91 8.40 -10.66 3.29
C THR A 91 8.40 -11.91 4.17
N VAL A 92 7.26 -12.60 4.26
CA VAL A 92 7.12 -13.80 5.10
C VAL A 92 8.00 -14.96 4.60
N LEU A 93 8.13 -15.13 3.29
CA LEU A 93 9.00 -16.16 2.72
C LEU A 93 10.49 -15.89 2.99
N LEU A 94 10.92 -14.62 2.92
CA LEU A 94 12.28 -14.22 3.26
C LEU A 94 12.59 -14.45 4.75
N ILE A 95 11.64 -14.12 5.63
CA ILE A 95 11.74 -14.41 7.05
C ILE A 95 11.87 -15.92 7.27
N ASN A 96 10.97 -16.73 6.71
CA ASN A 96 10.97 -18.19 6.85
C ASN A 96 12.24 -18.85 6.34
N LYS A 97 12.84 -18.36 5.25
CA LYS A 97 14.10 -18.90 4.72
C LYS A 97 15.25 -18.72 5.72
N ASN A 98 15.27 -17.62 6.45
CA ASN A 98 16.34 -17.26 7.37
C ASN A 98 16.13 -17.85 8.78
N MET A 99 14.89 -18.23 9.12
CA MET A 99 14.55 -18.84 10.39
C MET A 99 14.61 -20.37 10.29
N LYS A 100 15.53 -21.00 11.04
CA LYS A 100 15.65 -22.48 11.12
C LYS A 100 14.50 -23.16 11.88
N LEU A 101 13.40 -22.45 12.17
CA LEU A 101 12.30 -22.90 13.04
C LEU A 101 11.47 -24.06 12.48
N THR A 102 11.50 -24.29 11.17
CA THR A 102 10.82 -25.44 10.57
C THR A 102 11.85 -26.47 10.12
N ASN A 103 12.06 -27.50 10.94
CA ASN A 103 12.88 -28.70 10.64
C ASN A 103 12.43 -29.46 9.36
N SER A 104 11.28 -29.11 8.78
CA SER A 104 10.87 -29.59 7.48
C SER A 104 11.57 -28.77 6.39
N GLN A 105 12.70 -29.30 5.88
CA GLN A 105 13.38 -28.81 4.66
C GLN A 105 12.50 -28.88 3.39
N LYS A 106 11.21 -29.21 3.49
CA LYS A 106 10.27 -29.09 2.37
C LYS A 106 10.06 -27.61 2.10
N LYS A 107 10.83 -27.07 1.14
CA LYS A 107 10.61 -25.75 0.53
C LYS A 107 9.11 -25.51 0.42
N SER A 108 8.60 -24.48 1.12
CA SER A 108 7.17 -24.14 1.12
C SER A 108 6.66 -24.15 -0.32
N PHE A 109 5.53 -24.83 -0.56
CA PHE A 109 4.87 -24.85 -1.87
C PHE A 109 4.73 -23.43 -2.44
N ILE A 110 4.38 -22.46 -1.57
CA ILE A 110 4.25 -21.04 -1.90
C ILE A 110 5.57 -20.44 -2.40
N ALA A 111 6.71 -20.81 -1.80
CA ALA A 111 8.01 -20.29 -2.20
C ALA A 111 8.38 -20.61 -3.65
N ARG A 112 7.88 -21.73 -4.19
CA ARG A 112 8.10 -22.13 -5.58
C ARG A 112 7.32 -21.26 -6.57
N PHE A 113 6.15 -20.76 -6.16
CA PHE A 113 5.28 -19.94 -6.99
C PHE A 113 5.49 -18.43 -6.78
N ALA A 114 6.27 -18.01 -5.79
CA ALA A 114 6.51 -16.59 -5.52
C ALA A 114 7.01 -15.80 -6.76
N PRO A 115 7.96 -16.31 -7.58
CA PRO A 115 8.36 -15.60 -8.80
C PRO A 115 7.22 -15.44 -9.81
N LEU A 116 6.36 -16.44 -9.95
CA LEU A 116 5.20 -16.39 -10.83
C LEU A 116 4.16 -15.37 -10.34
N ILE A 117 3.95 -15.29 -9.02
CA ILE A 117 3.05 -14.29 -8.41
C ILE A 117 3.61 -12.89 -8.65
N ILE A 118 4.91 -12.67 -8.42
CA ILE A 118 5.55 -11.37 -8.69
C ILE A 118 5.41 -11.00 -10.16
N PHE A 119 5.71 -11.93 -11.06
CA PHE A 119 5.55 -11.72 -12.50
C PHE A 119 4.10 -11.36 -12.85
N PHE A 120 3.12 -12.09 -12.33
CA PHE A 120 1.70 -11.80 -12.54
C PHE A 120 1.31 -10.41 -12.04
N VAL A 121 1.75 -10.00 -10.85
CA VAL A 121 1.45 -8.67 -10.30
C VAL A 121 2.06 -7.56 -11.16
N ILE A 122 3.32 -7.72 -11.58
CA ILE A 122 3.99 -6.74 -12.46
C ILE A 122 3.30 -6.69 -13.82
N PHE A 123 3.01 -7.85 -14.41
CA PHE A 123 2.31 -7.95 -15.70
C PHE A 123 0.93 -7.28 -15.62
N TYR A 124 0.12 -7.63 -14.61
CA TYR A 124 -1.21 -7.05 -14.42
C TYR A 124 -1.14 -5.55 -14.15
N PHE A 125 -0.13 -5.07 -13.42
CA PHE A 125 0.08 -3.64 -13.21
C PHE A 125 0.25 -2.90 -14.54
N PHE A 126 1.14 -3.37 -15.41
CA PHE A 126 1.36 -2.77 -16.73
C PHE A 126 0.13 -2.87 -17.63
N PHE A 127 -0.56 -4.02 -17.62
CA PHE A 127 -1.80 -4.21 -18.36
C PHE A 127 -2.92 -3.27 -17.88
N SER A 128 -3.13 -3.18 -16.57
CA SER A 128 -4.13 -2.32 -15.93
C SER A 128 -3.88 -0.85 -16.20
N ILE A 129 -2.61 -0.41 -16.22
CA ILE A 129 -2.29 0.98 -16.53
C ILE A 129 -2.42 1.27 -18.03
N SER A 130 -1.99 0.35 -18.89
CA SER A 130 -2.09 0.54 -20.35
C SER A 130 -3.54 0.63 -20.81
N SER A 131 -4.43 -0.19 -20.25
CA SER A 131 -5.87 -0.15 -20.58
C SER A 131 -6.55 1.18 -20.21
N ARG A 132 -6.00 1.95 -19.26
CA ARG A 132 -6.56 3.27 -18.89
C ARG A 132 -6.30 4.34 -19.93
N MET A 133 -5.28 4.16 -20.76
CA MET A 133 -4.81 5.19 -21.69
C MET A 133 -4.92 4.67 -23.12
N ASN A 134 -5.96 5.10 -23.85
CA ASN A 134 -6.16 4.78 -25.27
C ASN A 134 -5.22 5.60 -26.20
N TYR A 135 -3.93 5.62 -25.90
CA TYR A 135 -2.94 6.35 -26.68
C TYR A 135 -2.45 5.52 -27.87
N GLN A 136 -2.56 6.10 -29.07
CA GLN A 136 -2.00 5.53 -30.29
C GLN A 136 -0.52 5.92 -30.52
N ALA A 137 -0.03 6.92 -29.79
CA ALA A 137 1.35 7.37 -29.78
C ALA A 137 1.74 7.87 -28.38
N VAL A 138 3.03 7.92 -28.08
CA VAL A 138 3.51 8.45 -26.79
C VAL A 138 3.16 9.94 -26.71
N PRO A 139 2.37 10.38 -25.71
CA PRO A 139 1.95 11.77 -25.60
C PRO A 139 3.14 12.66 -25.19
N GLY A 140 3.10 13.94 -25.58
CA GLY A 140 4.09 14.94 -25.15
C GLY A 140 3.98 15.32 -23.67
N THR A 141 2.85 15.01 -23.02
CA THR A 141 2.61 15.26 -21.60
C THR A 141 1.83 14.13 -20.95
N ILE A 142 2.14 13.79 -19.70
CA ILE A 142 1.42 12.84 -18.86
C ILE A 142 1.26 13.44 -17.47
N PHE A 143 0.04 13.48 -16.92
CA PHE A 143 -0.26 14.11 -15.62
C PHE A 143 0.30 15.54 -15.51
N ASN A 144 0.14 16.34 -16.58
CA ASN A 144 0.70 17.70 -16.73
C ASN A 144 2.23 17.80 -16.68
N LEU A 145 2.96 16.68 -16.74
CA LEU A 145 4.41 16.64 -16.83
C LEU A 145 4.86 16.42 -18.27
N SER A 146 5.83 17.21 -18.73
CA SER A 146 6.43 17.06 -20.06
C SER A 146 7.20 15.75 -20.18
N VAL A 147 7.00 15.05 -21.29
CA VAL A 147 7.69 13.80 -21.61
C VAL A 147 8.88 14.09 -22.52
N ASP A 148 10.07 13.64 -22.14
CA ASP A 148 11.24 13.70 -23.02
C ASP A 148 11.15 12.63 -24.12
N LEU A 149 10.61 13.01 -25.27
CA LEU A 149 10.45 12.11 -26.42
C LEU A 149 11.79 11.61 -27.01
N ASN A 150 12.91 12.26 -26.68
CA ASN A 150 14.25 11.81 -27.11
C ASN A 150 14.86 10.75 -26.18
N ASN A 151 14.21 10.45 -25.05
CA ASN A 151 14.65 9.44 -24.12
C ASN A 151 14.77 8.06 -24.80
N PHE A 152 15.80 7.29 -24.44
CA PHE A 152 16.08 5.97 -25.00
C PHE A 152 14.85 5.05 -25.03
N PHE A 153 14.10 4.99 -23.93
CA PHE A 153 12.94 4.10 -23.81
C PHE A 153 11.78 4.53 -24.70
N ILE A 154 11.65 5.81 -25.01
CA ILE A 154 10.56 6.34 -25.84
C ILE A 154 10.90 6.25 -27.31
N LYS A 155 12.15 6.58 -27.65
CA LYS A 155 12.63 6.65 -29.03
C LYS A 155 12.78 5.27 -29.69
N TYR A 156 13.21 4.26 -28.94
CA TYR A 156 13.59 2.96 -29.52
C TYR A 156 12.63 1.80 -29.20
N LEU A 157 11.78 1.92 -28.18
CA LEU A 157 10.82 0.86 -27.88
C LEU A 157 9.50 1.06 -28.66
N PRO A 158 8.80 -0.03 -29.01
CA PRO A 158 7.45 0.04 -29.55
C PRO A 158 6.50 0.76 -28.59
N VAL A 159 5.54 1.52 -29.13
CA VAL A 159 4.54 2.29 -28.37
C VAL A 159 3.84 1.45 -27.28
N GLY A 160 3.51 0.18 -27.60
CA GLY A 160 2.87 -0.75 -26.67
C GLY A 160 3.73 -1.14 -25.45
N ILE A 161 5.03 -0.86 -25.47
CA ILE A 161 5.95 -1.04 -24.33
C ILE A 161 6.31 0.32 -23.72
N SER A 162 6.58 1.33 -24.56
CA SER A 162 6.99 2.67 -24.13
C SER A 162 5.97 3.32 -23.21
N ILE A 163 4.67 3.24 -23.54
CA ILE A 163 3.59 3.85 -22.74
C ILE A 163 3.50 3.21 -21.34
N PRO A 164 3.33 1.87 -21.19
CA PRO A 164 3.30 1.26 -19.87
C PRO A 164 4.55 1.55 -19.04
N LEU A 165 5.74 1.54 -19.66
CA LEU A 165 6.99 1.84 -18.98
C LEU A 165 7.04 3.30 -18.49
N LEU A 166 6.70 4.25 -19.36
CA LEU A 166 6.62 5.67 -19.03
C LEU A 166 5.64 5.94 -17.89
N LEU A 167 4.46 5.32 -17.93
CA LEU A 167 3.47 5.42 -16.86
C LEU A 167 3.97 4.76 -15.57
N GLY A 168 4.63 3.60 -15.65
CA GLY A 168 5.25 2.96 -14.50
C GLY A 168 6.29 3.86 -13.82
N ILE A 169 7.16 4.51 -14.61
CA ILE A 169 8.14 5.48 -14.10
C ILE A 169 7.44 6.70 -13.49
N SER A 170 6.44 7.24 -14.19
CA SER A 170 5.64 8.38 -13.70
C SER A 170 4.99 8.07 -12.36
N TYR A 171 4.43 6.88 -12.16
CA TYR A 171 3.88 6.47 -10.86
C TYR A 171 4.93 6.49 -9.73
N LEU A 172 6.19 6.16 -10.03
CA LEU A 172 7.28 6.17 -9.06
C LEU A 172 7.84 7.58 -8.76
N SER A 173 7.66 8.55 -9.67
CA SER A 173 8.32 9.85 -9.59
C SER A 173 7.37 11.04 -9.42
N GLN A 174 6.15 10.98 -9.97
CA GLN A 174 5.24 12.12 -10.04
C GLN A 174 4.89 12.70 -8.66
N GLY A 175 4.82 11.86 -7.63
CA GLY A 175 4.55 12.30 -6.26
C GLY A 175 5.58 13.29 -5.74
N PHE A 176 6.83 13.22 -6.19
CA PHE A 176 7.89 14.17 -5.80
C PHE A 176 7.71 15.55 -6.43
N TYR A 177 7.10 15.62 -7.61
CA TYR A 177 6.73 16.90 -8.20
C TYR A 177 5.62 17.59 -7.39
N GLY A 178 4.58 16.83 -7.01
CA GLY A 178 3.56 17.32 -6.07
C GLY A 178 4.16 17.73 -4.72
N PHE A 179 5.15 16.98 -4.22
CA PHE A 179 5.89 17.36 -3.01
C PHE A 179 6.63 18.69 -3.17
N GLN A 180 7.30 18.92 -4.30
CA GLN A 180 7.97 20.20 -4.60
C GLN A 180 6.97 21.37 -4.65
N ILE A 181 5.79 21.19 -5.23
CA ILE A 181 4.76 22.24 -5.22
C ILE A 181 4.26 22.49 -3.79
N ALA A 182 4.06 21.44 -3.00
CA ALA A 182 3.57 21.58 -1.65
C ALA A 182 4.52 22.39 -0.75
N THR A 183 5.84 22.38 -1.00
CA THR A 183 6.80 23.20 -0.22
C THR A 183 6.69 24.71 -0.49
N THR A 184 5.98 25.14 -1.53
CA THR A 184 5.73 26.56 -1.82
C THR A 184 4.48 27.11 -1.14
N HIS A 185 3.78 26.29 -0.35
CA HIS A 185 2.55 26.66 0.34
C HIS A 185 2.78 26.72 1.85
N ASP A 186 2.06 27.61 2.53
CA ASP A 186 2.17 27.75 3.98
C ASP A 186 1.63 26.52 4.70
N PHE A 187 2.30 26.13 5.79
CA PHE A 187 1.83 25.05 6.65
C PHE A 187 0.62 25.49 7.47
N THR A 188 -0.46 24.72 7.38
CA THR A 188 -1.55 24.74 8.36
C THR A 188 -1.72 23.33 8.87
N THR A 189 -1.65 23.14 10.19
CA THR A 189 -1.87 21.81 10.78
C THR A 189 -3.27 21.31 10.42
N THR A 190 -3.47 20.01 10.47
CA THR A 190 -4.78 19.34 10.40
C THR A 190 -5.07 18.60 11.72
N TYR A 191 -4.37 19.00 12.80
CA TYR A 191 -4.56 18.47 14.15
C TYR A 191 -4.37 16.95 14.25
N PHE A 192 -3.40 16.39 13.52
CA PHE A 192 -3.10 14.95 13.47
C PHE A 192 -4.12 14.10 12.70
N PHE A 193 -4.94 14.72 11.84
CA PHE A 193 -5.88 14.03 10.95
C PHE A 193 -5.49 14.09 9.47
N GLY A 194 -4.48 14.86 9.07
CA GLY A 194 -4.15 15.08 7.65
C GLY A 194 -3.18 14.08 7.05
N SER A 195 -2.65 13.13 7.81
CA SER A 195 -1.73 12.10 7.30
C SER A 195 -2.35 11.13 6.29
N GLY A 196 -3.66 11.19 6.05
CA GLY A 196 -4.32 10.45 4.98
C GLY A 196 -5.82 10.72 4.93
N ARG A 197 -6.45 10.35 3.82
CA ARG A 197 -7.90 10.57 3.59
C ARG A 197 -8.78 9.86 4.61
N PHE A 198 -8.39 8.66 5.04
CA PHE A 198 -9.14 7.94 6.07
C PHE A 198 -9.14 8.71 7.39
N LEU A 199 -8.00 9.29 7.79
CA LEU A 199 -7.93 10.09 9.01
C LEU A 199 -8.71 11.40 8.89
N LEU A 200 -8.62 12.11 7.75
CA LEU A 200 -9.37 13.35 7.51
C LEU A 200 -10.88 13.15 7.62
N SER A 201 -11.37 11.98 7.21
CA SER A 201 -12.80 11.66 7.29
C SER A 201 -13.32 11.39 8.71
N ILE A 202 -12.44 11.23 9.72
CA ILE A 202 -12.85 10.99 11.11
C ILE A 202 -13.51 12.22 11.75
N PRO A 203 -12.88 13.41 11.80
CA PRO A 203 -13.49 14.60 12.40
C PRO A 203 -14.75 15.05 11.65
N GLU A 204 -14.79 14.86 10.33
CA GLU A 204 -15.99 15.13 9.53
C GLU A 204 -17.15 14.21 9.95
N ARG A 205 -16.92 12.90 10.05
CA ARG A 205 -17.97 11.94 10.45
C ARG A 205 -18.43 12.08 11.90
N LEU A 206 -17.51 12.38 12.82
CA LEU A 206 -17.80 12.41 14.25
C LEU A 206 -18.32 13.77 14.73
N PHE A 207 -17.83 14.86 14.13
CA PHE A 207 -18.06 16.22 14.61
C PHE A 207 -18.57 17.18 13.52
N GLY A 208 -18.68 16.74 12.27
CA GLY A 208 -19.05 17.61 11.15
C GLY A 208 -17.97 18.63 10.77
N ILE A 209 -16.72 18.39 11.18
CA ILE A 209 -15.60 19.31 10.93
C ILE A 209 -14.83 18.84 9.70
N ASP A 210 -14.93 19.61 8.60
CA ASP A 210 -14.09 19.41 7.41
C ASP A 210 -12.73 20.09 7.59
N LEU A 211 -11.67 19.32 7.36
CA LEU A 211 -10.27 19.78 7.45
C LEU A 211 -9.58 19.80 6.08
N TRP A 212 -10.29 19.47 5.00
CA TRP A 212 -9.73 19.33 3.65
C TRP A 212 -8.97 20.57 3.18
N GLU A 213 -9.56 21.76 3.33
CA GLU A 213 -8.97 23.04 2.89
C GLU A 213 -7.62 23.37 3.58
N ARG A 214 -7.34 22.73 4.72
CA ARG A 214 -6.09 22.92 5.47
C ARG A 214 -4.95 22.05 4.94
N THR A 215 -5.25 21.06 4.10
CA THR A 215 -4.26 20.15 3.54
C THR A 215 -3.43 20.79 2.43
N PHE A 216 -2.19 20.36 2.24
CA PHE A 216 -1.37 20.75 1.10
C PHE A 216 -2.02 20.35 -0.23
N GLN A 217 -2.70 19.18 -0.26
CA GLN A 217 -3.46 18.65 -1.39
C GLN A 217 -4.48 19.70 -1.88
N SER A 218 -5.32 20.21 -0.98
CA SER A 218 -6.32 21.21 -1.34
C SER A 218 -5.70 22.53 -1.80
N LYS A 219 -4.58 22.94 -1.20
CA LYS A 219 -3.93 24.22 -1.53
C LYS A 219 -3.32 24.23 -2.93
N MET A 220 -2.83 23.08 -3.41
CA MET A 220 -2.22 22.97 -4.73
C MET A 220 -3.14 22.44 -5.83
N GLU A 221 -4.43 22.20 -5.53
CA GLU A 221 -5.43 21.62 -6.44
C GLU A 221 -5.43 22.27 -7.82
N ALA A 222 -5.23 23.59 -7.88
CA ALA A 222 -5.22 24.37 -9.13
C ALA A 222 -4.13 23.96 -10.13
N VAL A 223 -3.04 23.35 -9.66
CA VAL A 223 -1.88 22.95 -10.48
C VAL A 223 -1.55 21.46 -10.37
N TRP A 224 -2.03 20.79 -9.32
CA TRP A 224 -1.81 19.38 -9.05
C TRP A 224 -3.07 18.77 -8.43
N ASP A 225 -3.89 18.16 -9.28
CA ASP A 225 -5.17 17.54 -8.92
C ASP A 225 -5.02 16.51 -7.78
N SER A 226 -5.76 16.71 -6.69
CA SER A 226 -5.67 15.87 -5.49
C SER A 226 -6.22 14.46 -5.64
N ARG A 227 -7.10 14.21 -6.63
CA ARG A 227 -7.81 12.95 -6.86
C ARG A 227 -7.15 12.09 -7.94
N VAL A 228 -6.55 12.72 -8.93
CA VAL A 228 -5.91 12.04 -10.07
C VAL A 228 -4.43 11.82 -9.80
N ASN A 229 -3.73 12.84 -9.29
CA ASN A 229 -2.29 12.77 -9.13
C ASN A 229 -1.89 12.13 -7.80
N TRP A 230 -0.70 11.54 -7.79
CA TRP A 230 -0.14 10.94 -6.59
C TRP A 230 0.53 11.98 -5.72
N HIS A 231 0.46 11.75 -4.42
CA HIS A 231 0.93 12.63 -3.37
C HIS A 231 1.76 11.77 -2.44
N THR A 232 3.06 12.05 -2.33
CA THR A 232 3.93 11.23 -1.49
C THR A 232 3.42 11.16 -0.06
N ALA A 233 3.79 10.11 0.67
CA ALA A 233 3.49 10.05 2.09
C ALA A 233 4.09 11.23 2.86
N PHE A 234 5.22 11.78 2.39
CA PHE A 234 5.82 12.98 2.95
C PHE A 234 4.87 14.17 2.93
N THR A 235 4.20 14.43 1.79
CA THR A 235 3.21 15.51 1.66
C THR A 235 2.01 15.29 2.57
N TRP A 236 1.49 14.06 2.66
CA TRP A 236 0.39 13.74 3.57
C TRP A 236 0.77 13.94 5.04
N ILE A 237 1.89 13.39 5.49
CA ILE A 237 2.36 13.53 6.87
C ILE A 237 2.64 15.00 7.22
N ALA A 238 3.15 15.78 6.26
CA ALA A 238 3.41 17.20 6.45
C ALA A 238 2.16 18.00 6.82
N ASN A 239 0.94 17.54 6.48
CA ASN A 239 -0.30 18.19 6.89
C ASN A 239 -0.47 18.25 8.42
N ASP A 240 0.17 17.35 9.15
CA ASP A 240 0.07 17.30 10.60
C ASP A 240 1.23 17.99 11.30
N ILE A 241 2.45 17.83 10.76
CA ILE A 241 3.70 18.16 11.46
C ILE A 241 4.67 19.03 10.67
N SER A 242 4.26 19.60 9.52
CA SER A 242 5.12 20.32 8.55
C SER A 242 6.22 19.46 7.92
N PHE A 243 6.91 19.97 6.90
CA PHE A 243 8.00 19.26 6.24
C PHE A 243 9.21 19.01 7.14
N LEU A 244 9.49 19.89 8.11
CA LEU A 244 10.55 19.64 9.09
C LEU A 244 10.17 18.47 10.01
N GLY A 245 8.90 18.40 10.43
CA GLY A 245 8.39 17.28 11.22
C GLY A 245 8.42 15.96 10.47
N VAL A 246 8.23 15.97 9.13
CA VAL A 246 8.38 14.76 8.31
C VAL A 246 9.77 14.14 8.50
N ALA A 247 10.84 14.94 8.52
CA ALA A 247 12.19 14.41 8.72
C ALA A 247 12.31 13.68 10.08
N ILE A 248 11.74 14.26 11.15
CA ILE A 248 11.71 13.64 12.48
C ILE A 248 10.87 12.36 12.46
N TYR A 249 9.70 12.38 11.80
CA TYR A 249 8.83 11.21 11.65
C TYR A 249 9.55 10.06 10.95
N LEU A 250 10.34 10.33 9.89
CA LEU A 250 11.12 9.31 9.19
C LEU A 250 12.19 8.67 10.08
N VAL A 251 12.82 9.44 10.96
CA VAL A 251 13.74 8.89 11.97
C VAL A 251 13.00 7.93 12.91
N ILE A 252 11.82 8.33 13.42
CA ILE A 252 11.01 7.50 14.32
C ILE A 252 10.59 6.20 13.62
N ILE A 253 10.06 6.29 12.39
CA ILE A 253 9.66 5.12 11.60
C ILE A 253 10.85 4.21 11.29
N GLY A 254 12.01 4.77 10.95
CA GLY A 254 13.23 4.01 10.72
C GLY A 254 13.71 3.26 11.97
N LEU A 255 13.67 3.92 13.13
CA LEU A 255 14.00 3.30 14.42
C LEU A 255 13.02 2.17 14.76
N MET A 256 11.71 2.40 14.64
CA MET A 256 10.68 1.39 14.87
C MET A 256 10.85 0.18 13.94
N PHE A 257 11.08 0.43 12.64
CA PHE A 257 11.35 -0.62 11.67
C PHE A 257 12.56 -1.48 12.08
N MET A 258 13.66 -0.84 12.50
CA MET A 258 14.86 -1.54 12.94
C MET A 258 14.64 -2.36 14.20
N LEU A 259 13.86 -1.87 15.16
CA LEU A 259 13.52 -2.62 16.37
C LEU A 259 12.68 -3.86 16.04
N ILE A 260 11.63 -3.70 15.23
CA ILE A 260 10.77 -4.80 14.79
C ILE A 260 11.56 -5.82 13.98
N PHE A 261 12.38 -5.37 13.02
CA PHE A 261 13.22 -6.25 12.20
C PHE A 261 14.20 -7.04 13.06
N ASN A 262 14.85 -6.41 14.04
CA ASN A 262 15.74 -7.09 14.97
C ASN A 262 15.00 -8.10 15.84
N ASP A 263 13.78 -7.79 16.27
CA ASP A 263 12.95 -8.69 17.07
C ASP A 263 12.48 -9.92 16.28
N VAL A 264 12.16 -9.76 15.00
CA VAL A 264 11.94 -10.89 14.07
C VAL A 264 13.18 -11.76 13.96
N ARG A 265 14.35 -11.14 13.75
CA ARG A 265 15.60 -11.87 13.50
C ARG A 265 16.15 -12.60 14.73
N LYS A 266 16.13 -11.93 15.88
CA LYS A 266 16.76 -12.43 17.12
C LYS A 266 15.79 -13.25 17.97
N ASN A 267 14.61 -12.70 18.23
CA ASN A 267 13.66 -13.28 19.19
C ASN A 267 12.55 -14.07 18.52
N GLN A 268 12.43 -13.98 17.20
CA GLN A 268 11.43 -14.72 16.42
C GLN A 268 9.99 -14.43 16.89
N ASN A 269 9.78 -13.20 17.39
CA ASN A 269 8.54 -12.79 18.01
C ASN A 269 7.38 -12.80 16.98
N PRO A 270 6.29 -13.54 17.24
CA PRO A 270 5.16 -13.63 16.30
C PRO A 270 4.51 -12.28 15.97
N LEU A 271 4.40 -11.36 16.94
CA LEU A 271 3.85 -10.02 16.69
C LEU A 271 4.78 -9.22 15.77
N ALA A 272 6.09 -9.28 16.00
CA ALA A 272 7.05 -8.61 15.11
C ALA A 272 6.99 -9.16 13.68
N ILE A 273 6.83 -10.48 13.51
CA ILE A 273 6.67 -11.14 12.20
C ILE A 273 5.42 -10.62 11.48
N VAL A 274 4.34 -10.39 12.22
CA VAL A 274 3.07 -9.89 11.67
C VAL A 274 3.14 -8.41 11.31
N VAL A 275 3.83 -7.60 12.12
CA VAL A 275 3.95 -6.15 11.92
C VAL A 275 4.94 -5.80 10.80
N LEU A 276 6.03 -6.56 10.63
CA LEU A 276 7.09 -6.26 9.68
C LEU A 276 6.59 -6.07 8.22
N PRO A 277 5.70 -6.92 7.65
CA PRO A 277 5.13 -6.68 6.33
C PRO A 277 4.43 -5.33 6.16
N ILE A 278 3.79 -4.80 7.20
CA ILE A 278 3.12 -3.49 7.15
C ILE A 278 4.15 -2.38 7.00
N TYR A 279 5.28 -2.46 7.71
CA TYR A 279 6.38 -1.50 7.53
C TYR A 279 7.01 -1.60 6.15
N ILE A 280 7.20 -2.82 5.61
CA ILE A 280 7.70 -2.98 4.24
C ILE A 280 6.76 -2.32 3.23
N ILE A 281 5.45 -2.54 3.37
CA ILE A 281 4.43 -1.85 2.54
C ILE A 281 4.56 -0.34 2.68
N MET A 282 4.61 0.17 3.91
CA MET A 282 4.74 1.61 4.18
C MET A 282 5.97 2.22 3.52
N LEU A 283 7.14 1.60 3.69
CA LEU A 283 8.41 2.11 3.16
C LEU A 283 8.45 2.07 1.63
N VAL A 284 7.96 0.99 1.01
CA VAL A 284 7.90 0.87 -0.45
C VAL A 284 6.95 1.90 -1.06
N PHE A 285 5.82 2.17 -0.40
CA PHE A 285 4.83 3.13 -0.90
C PHE A 285 5.08 4.57 -0.48
N MET A 286 5.99 4.84 0.45
CA MET A 286 6.25 6.20 0.93
C MET A 286 6.52 7.24 -0.18
N PRO A 287 7.32 6.93 -1.24
CA PRO A 287 7.52 7.83 -2.37
C PRO A 287 6.27 8.03 -3.24
N LEU A 288 5.31 7.12 -3.12
CA LEU A 288 4.14 6.96 -3.98
C LEU A 288 2.91 7.62 -3.36
N ASN A 289 2.54 7.15 -2.16
CA ASN A 289 1.40 7.60 -1.38
C ASN A 289 1.47 7.08 0.08
N ASN A 290 0.73 7.70 1.01
CA ASN A 290 0.58 7.20 2.38
C ASN A 290 -0.45 6.07 2.50
N VAL A 291 -0.23 4.96 1.78
CA VAL A 291 -1.22 3.87 1.68
C VAL A 291 -1.63 3.25 3.01
N VAL A 292 -0.78 3.33 4.04
CA VAL A 292 -1.11 2.80 5.38
C VAL A 292 -2.13 3.70 6.07
N PHE A 293 -1.99 5.03 5.97
CA PHE A 293 -2.89 5.98 6.63
C PHE A 293 -4.09 6.37 5.76
N ASP A 294 -4.03 6.15 4.45
CA ASP A 294 -5.16 6.32 3.53
C ASP A 294 -6.13 5.13 3.57
N ASN A 295 -5.64 3.93 3.88
CA ASN A 295 -6.45 2.70 3.84
C ASN A 295 -6.81 2.24 5.26
N PRO A 296 -8.09 2.27 5.66
CA PRO A 296 -8.49 1.82 7.00
C PRO A 296 -8.11 0.38 7.32
N LEU A 297 -8.06 -0.49 6.30
CA LEU A 297 -7.70 -1.91 6.44
C LEU A 297 -6.20 -2.13 6.64
N LEU A 298 -5.36 -1.09 6.50
CA LEU A 298 -3.93 -1.11 6.84
C LEU A 298 -3.61 -0.20 8.02
N PHE A 299 -4.34 0.90 8.18
CA PHE A 299 -4.22 1.79 9.32
C PHE A 299 -4.52 1.05 10.63
N MET A 300 -5.65 0.33 10.70
CA MET A 300 -6.03 -0.36 11.93
C MET A 300 -5.04 -1.46 12.33
N PRO A 301 -4.59 -2.36 11.43
CA PRO A 301 -3.54 -3.32 11.76
C PRO A 301 -2.24 -2.64 12.16
N PHE A 302 -1.85 -1.57 11.46
CA PHE A 302 -0.65 -0.81 11.81
C PHE A 302 -0.74 -0.32 13.25
N PHE A 303 -1.79 0.40 13.62
CA PHE A 303 -1.91 0.98 14.95
C PHE A 303 -2.07 -0.07 16.05
N VAL A 304 -2.99 -1.02 15.89
CA VAL A 304 -3.30 -2.04 16.91
C VAL A 304 -2.12 -2.98 17.12
N LEU A 305 -1.51 -3.49 16.05
CA LEU A 305 -0.46 -4.50 16.16
C LEU A 305 0.87 -3.90 16.61
N ASN A 306 1.19 -2.65 16.22
CA ASN A 306 2.33 -1.94 16.82
C ASN A 306 2.10 -1.71 18.32
N SER A 307 0.89 -1.30 18.72
CA SER A 307 0.57 -1.11 20.13
C SER A 307 0.75 -2.41 20.91
N LEU A 308 0.18 -3.52 20.44
CA LEU A 308 0.36 -4.84 21.06
C LEU A 308 1.82 -5.28 21.13
N TRP A 309 2.60 -5.03 20.07
CA TRP A 309 4.04 -5.34 20.07
C TRP A 309 4.82 -4.47 21.08
N ILE A 310 4.51 -3.19 21.20
CA ILE A 310 5.13 -2.31 22.21
C ILE A 310 4.77 -2.78 23.62
N LEU A 311 3.49 -3.09 23.88
CA LEU A 311 3.05 -3.63 25.16
C LEU A 311 3.74 -4.98 25.46
N ASP A 312 3.94 -5.83 24.45
CA ASP A 312 4.72 -7.07 24.58
C ASP A 312 6.15 -6.79 25.09
N LYS A 313 6.80 -5.75 24.57
CA LYS A 313 8.15 -5.33 24.98
C LYS A 313 8.22 -4.64 26.33
N ILE A 314 7.15 -4.02 26.79
CA ILE A 314 7.13 -3.36 28.09
C ILE A 314 6.84 -4.39 29.19
N PHE A 315 5.85 -5.27 28.99
CA PHE A 315 5.34 -6.12 30.07
C PHE A 315 5.96 -7.52 30.14
N PHE A 316 6.37 -8.11 29.01
CA PHE A 316 6.84 -9.50 29.00
C PHE A 316 8.36 -9.64 28.86
N LYS A 317 9.08 -8.53 28.94
CA LYS A 317 10.55 -8.49 28.83
C LYS A 317 11.28 -8.74 30.16
N GLU A 318 10.56 -9.00 31.26
CA GLU A 318 11.13 -9.34 32.57
C GLU A 318 11.29 -10.85 32.85
N ILE A 319 11.12 -11.75 31.87
CA ILE A 319 11.18 -13.21 32.14
C ILE A 319 12.45 -13.91 31.63
N ASN A 320 13.35 -13.25 30.89
CA ASN A 320 14.51 -13.95 30.29
C ASN A 320 15.85 -13.17 30.25
N ASP A 321 16.07 -12.19 31.13
CA ASP A 321 17.44 -11.70 31.39
C ASP A 321 18.09 -12.50 32.53
#